data_AF-A0A848XVU4-F1
#
_entry.id   AF-A0A848XVU4-F1
#
_cell.length_a   1.000
_cell.length_b   1.000
_cell.length_c   1.000
_cell.angle_alpha   90.00
_cell.angle_beta   90.00
_cell.angle_gamma   90.00
#
_symmetry.space_group_name_H-M   'P 1'
#
loop_
_entity.id
_entity.type
_entity.pdbx_description
1 polymer ?
#
loop_
_entity_poly.entity_id
_entity_poly.type
_entity_poly.pdbx_seq_one_letter_code
_entity_poly.pdbx_strand_id
1 'polypeptide(L)'
;MPTTRILKQPADIEPGAFDALAVVRSEQLARIPSEWVDAPPMPTPEAFARVLTGRRVEVSARPVKIGGDCFTAPMPEKAPVLSAEEQRKQGAQEAQAQLETAVEAARAEAYAEGRSDAERELRVEIETHKAAFAADVERLERAWHAHHERLERQLVALAVDAAEALAGGPVTEAVREAADRALVTAVERLARGEGLTVRLHPVDCLRLREAGLVDGLTTAHPALAWIPDDTLAEGDWIVDSAEAAVRQVREELLDSLHARLDLLRAVYEAPRSDSPPGLPPAVEPTSLAPKRDVS
;
A
#
# COMPACT_ATOMS: atom_id res chain seq x y z
N MET A 1 15.31 15.83 -43.35
CA MET A 1 14.04 15.13 -43.65
C MET A 1 13.53 14.49 -42.37
N PRO A 2 12.46 15.01 -41.74
CA PRO A 2 11.81 14.35 -40.61
C PRO A 2 10.53 13.64 -41.06
N THR A 3 10.37 12.41 -40.60
CA THR A 3 9.27 11.50 -40.90
C THR A 3 8.09 11.77 -39.97
N THR A 4 6.99 12.29 -40.49
CA THR A 4 5.72 12.48 -39.77
C THR A 4 5.03 11.13 -39.57
N ARG A 5 4.79 10.73 -38.31
CA ARG A 5 4.01 9.54 -37.97
C ARG A 5 2.60 9.97 -37.59
N ILE A 6 1.64 9.71 -38.48
CA ILE A 6 0.21 9.97 -38.29
C ILE A 6 -0.35 8.86 -37.40
N LEU A 7 -0.89 9.21 -36.23
CA LEU A 7 -1.64 8.29 -35.37
C LEU A 7 -3.08 8.19 -35.89
N LYS A 8 -3.49 6.95 -36.19
CA LYS A 8 -4.86 6.55 -36.52
C LYS A 8 -5.80 6.83 -35.33
N GLN A 9 -6.94 7.45 -35.60
CA GLN A 9 -8.09 7.47 -34.68
C GLN A 9 -8.66 6.05 -34.52
N PRO A 10 -9.00 5.62 -33.29
CA PRO A 10 -9.92 4.51 -33.11
C PRO A 10 -11.36 5.00 -33.27
N ALA A 11 -11.99 4.58 -34.38
CA ALA A 11 -13.43 4.46 -34.45
C ALA A 11 -13.86 3.18 -33.71
N ASP A 12 -15.10 3.17 -33.25
CA ASP A 12 -15.83 2.05 -32.62
C ASP A 12 -15.71 1.96 -31.09
N ILE A 13 -16.48 2.82 -30.40
CA ILE A 13 -16.97 2.58 -29.04
C ILE A 13 -18.49 2.49 -29.12
N GLU A 14 -19.04 1.37 -28.69
CA GLU A 14 -20.47 1.04 -28.76
C GLU A 14 -21.34 2.01 -27.93
N PRO A 15 -22.56 2.36 -28.41
CA PRO A 15 -23.49 3.22 -27.71
C PRO A 15 -24.26 2.42 -26.65
N GLY A 16 -23.64 2.17 -25.50
CA GLY A 16 -24.30 1.46 -24.40
C GLY A 16 -23.64 1.60 -23.02
N ALA A 17 -22.42 2.14 -22.93
CA ALA A 17 -21.66 2.19 -21.67
C ALA A 17 -21.85 3.49 -20.85
N PHE A 18 -22.68 4.44 -21.29
CA PHE A 18 -22.81 5.75 -20.64
C PHE A 18 -23.93 5.85 -19.59
N ASP A 19 -24.88 4.91 -19.53
CA ASP A 19 -26.01 5.00 -18.58
C ASP A 19 -25.68 4.50 -17.17
N ALA A 20 -24.58 3.77 -16.97
CA ALA A 20 -24.14 3.37 -15.62
C ALA A 20 -23.35 4.47 -14.87
N LEU A 21 -22.89 5.52 -15.57
CA LEU A 21 -22.17 6.66 -14.97
C LEU A 21 -23.10 7.83 -14.61
N ALA A 22 -24.35 7.83 -15.06
CA ALA A 22 -25.33 8.87 -14.74
C ALA A 22 -25.96 8.68 -13.34
N VAL A 23 -26.09 7.44 -12.86
CA VAL A 23 -26.73 7.16 -11.55
C VAL A 23 -25.78 7.46 -10.37
N VAL A 24 -24.48 7.18 -10.52
CA VAL A 24 -23.48 7.43 -9.46
C VAL A 24 -23.21 8.94 -9.25
N ARG A 25 -23.49 9.79 -10.24
CA ARG A 25 -23.33 11.25 -10.13
C ARG A 25 -24.43 11.96 -9.34
N SER A 26 -25.56 11.30 -9.09
CA SER A 26 -26.69 11.90 -8.37
C SER A 26 -26.63 11.71 -6.84
N GLU A 27 -25.97 10.65 -6.36
CA GLU A 27 -25.82 10.41 -4.91
C GLU A 27 -24.59 11.09 -4.27
N GLN A 28 -23.57 11.45 -5.06
CA GLN A 28 -22.40 12.17 -4.53
C GLN A 28 -22.59 13.68 -4.35
N LEU A 29 -23.66 14.27 -4.88
CA LEU A 29 -24.00 15.69 -4.66
C LEU A 29 -24.80 15.94 -3.38
N ALA A 30 -25.18 14.89 -2.64
CA ALA A 30 -25.93 15.01 -1.38
C ALA A 30 -25.05 15.02 -0.10
N ARG A 31 -23.71 15.02 -0.23
CA ARG A 31 -22.76 15.12 0.89
C ARG A 31 -21.83 16.32 0.76
N ILE A 32 -22.38 17.49 0.44
CA ILE A 32 -21.72 18.74 0.80
C ILE A 32 -21.99 18.95 2.30
N PRO A 33 -20.96 18.99 3.16
CA PRO A 33 -21.15 19.37 4.55
C PRO A 33 -21.80 20.75 4.62
N SER A 34 -22.89 20.90 5.39
CA SER A 34 -23.58 22.19 5.60
C SER A 34 -22.71 23.25 6.30
N GLU A 35 -21.45 22.92 6.56
CA GLU A 35 -20.42 23.72 7.21
C GLU A 35 -19.81 24.76 6.27
N TRP A 36 -20.11 24.69 4.97
CA TRP A 36 -19.64 25.63 3.93
C TRP A 36 -20.63 26.76 3.60
N VAL A 37 -21.68 26.94 4.41
CA VAL A 37 -22.67 28.03 4.21
C VAL A 37 -22.33 29.31 4.99
N ASP A 38 -21.36 29.27 5.91
CA ASP A 38 -20.86 30.46 6.60
C ASP A 38 -19.56 30.97 5.97
N ALA A 39 -19.65 31.38 4.70
CA ALA A 39 -18.64 32.30 4.17
C ALA A 39 -18.75 33.62 4.96
N PRO A 40 -17.67 34.13 5.58
CA PRO A 40 -17.71 35.42 6.23
C PRO A 40 -18.15 36.47 5.20
N PRO A 41 -19.09 37.39 5.55
CA PRO A 41 -19.54 38.40 4.62
C PRO A 41 -18.33 39.21 4.14
N MET A 42 -18.23 39.36 2.82
CA MET A 42 -17.25 40.25 2.18
C MET A 42 -17.19 41.57 2.94
N PRO A 43 -16.00 42.05 3.35
CA PRO A 43 -15.90 43.28 4.11
C PRO A 43 -16.48 44.43 3.29
N THR A 44 -17.47 45.11 3.85
CA THR A 44 -18.09 46.29 3.24
C THR A 44 -17.02 47.38 3.01
N PRO A 45 -17.19 48.27 2.02
CA PRO A 45 -16.23 49.35 1.73
C PRO A 45 -15.81 50.20 2.94
N GLU A 46 -16.66 50.30 3.97
CA GLU A 46 -16.37 51.00 5.23
C GLU A 46 -15.31 50.33 6.12
N ALA A 47 -15.12 49.00 6.01
CA ALA A 47 -14.10 48.26 6.75
C ALA A 47 -12.69 48.51 6.20
N PHE A 48 -12.56 48.77 4.89
CA PHE A 48 -11.30 49.15 4.25
C PHE A 48 -10.84 50.56 4.67
N ALA A 49 -11.76 51.47 4.98
CA ALA A 49 -11.44 52.82 5.44
C ALA A 49 -10.85 52.87 6.86
N ARG A 50 -11.05 51.81 7.67
CA ARG A 50 -10.54 51.74 9.06
C ARG A 50 -9.10 51.26 9.19
N VAL A 51 -8.58 50.51 8.21
CA VAL A 51 -7.19 50.01 8.23
C VAL A 51 -6.17 51.10 7.85
N LEU A 52 -6.61 52.16 7.16
CA LEU A 52 -5.74 53.29 6.77
C LEU A 52 -5.75 54.48 7.75
N THR A 53 -6.49 54.41 8.87
CA THR A 53 -6.61 55.54 9.82
C THR A 53 -5.86 55.34 11.15
N GLY A 54 -5.06 54.28 11.29
CA GLY A 54 -4.40 53.93 12.56
C GLY A 54 -2.96 54.42 12.77
N ARG A 55 -2.24 54.94 11.75
CA ARG A 55 -0.86 55.43 11.92
C ARG A 55 -0.80 56.94 11.88
N ARG A 56 -0.94 57.55 13.06
CA ARG A 56 -0.51 58.93 13.33
C ARG A 56 1.02 58.97 13.19
N VAL A 57 1.51 59.50 12.08
CA VAL A 57 2.91 59.91 11.98
C VAL A 57 3.02 61.25 12.70
N GLU A 58 3.62 61.26 13.89
CA GLU A 58 4.03 62.50 14.55
C GLU A 58 5.17 63.13 13.76
N VAL A 59 4.84 64.16 12.98
CA VAL A 59 5.85 65.06 12.40
C VAL A 59 6.40 65.93 13.53
N SER A 60 7.47 65.46 14.17
CA SER A 60 8.25 66.24 15.14
C SER A 60 8.92 67.42 14.43
N ALA A 61 8.31 68.59 14.50
CA ALA A 61 8.95 69.86 14.16
C ALA A 61 10.02 70.21 15.20
N ARG A 62 11.28 69.84 14.94
CA ARG A 62 12.43 70.42 15.64
C ARG A 62 12.71 71.81 15.03
N PRO A 63 12.84 72.88 15.84
CA PRO A 63 13.24 74.18 15.32
C PRO A 63 14.69 74.12 14.85
N VAL A 64 14.90 74.35 13.55
CA VAL A 64 16.23 74.51 12.97
C VAL A 64 16.79 75.83 13.45
N LYS A 65 17.87 75.80 14.25
CA LYS A 65 18.67 76.99 14.56
C LYS A 65 19.46 77.36 13.31
N ILE A 66 19.08 78.47 12.68
CA ILE A 66 19.93 79.12 11.66
C ILE A 66 21.02 79.85 12.44
N GLY A 67 22.15 79.16 12.63
CA GLY A 67 23.40 79.78 13.02
C GLY A 67 23.96 80.51 11.81
N GLY A 68 23.93 81.85 11.86
CA GLY A 68 24.81 82.64 11.01
C GLY A 68 26.24 82.41 11.45
N ASP A 69 27.07 81.92 10.55
CA ASP A 69 28.41 82.47 10.33
C ASP A 69 28.90 82.13 8.92
N CYS A 70 29.37 83.20 8.30
CA CYS A 70 30.03 83.37 7.03
C CYS A 70 31.09 82.31 6.68
N PHE A 71 30.95 81.68 5.51
CA PHE A 71 32.07 81.21 4.70
C PHE A 71 31.87 81.59 3.23
N THR A 72 32.81 82.37 2.73
CA THR A 72 33.02 82.76 1.34
C THR A 72 33.25 81.52 0.46
N ALA A 73 32.39 81.33 -0.55
CA ALA A 73 32.60 80.39 -1.65
C ALA A 73 32.39 81.11 -2.99
N PRO A 74 33.16 80.79 -4.03
CA PRO A 74 33.17 81.52 -5.30
C PRO A 74 31.82 81.37 -6.00
N MET A 75 31.34 82.46 -6.64
CA MET A 75 30.12 82.43 -7.45
C MET A 75 30.22 81.30 -8.50
N PRO A 76 29.33 80.29 -8.44
CA PRO A 76 29.11 79.45 -9.60
C PRO A 76 28.19 80.20 -10.57
N GLU A 77 28.63 80.18 -11.81
CA GLU A 77 27.98 80.53 -13.05
C GLU A 77 26.45 80.31 -13.03
N LYS A 78 25.70 81.33 -13.49
CA LYS A 78 24.23 81.34 -13.51
C LYS A 78 23.69 80.09 -14.22
N ALA A 79 23.19 79.13 -13.44
CA ALA A 79 22.28 78.12 -13.96
C ALA A 79 21.06 78.82 -14.59
N PRO A 80 20.58 78.37 -15.77
CA PRO A 80 19.42 78.98 -16.41
C PRO A 80 18.21 78.88 -15.47
N VAL A 81 17.67 80.03 -15.07
CA VAL A 81 16.46 80.12 -14.26
C VAL A 81 15.28 79.75 -15.17
N LEU A 82 14.88 78.48 -15.14
CA LEU A 82 13.63 78.01 -15.76
C LEU A 82 12.46 78.83 -15.21
N SER A 83 11.48 79.13 -16.07
CA SER A 83 10.27 79.83 -15.64
C SER A 83 9.50 79.01 -14.59
N ALA A 84 8.77 79.66 -13.68
CA ALA A 84 8.02 78.98 -12.63
C ALA A 84 7.00 77.95 -13.16
N GLU A 85 6.55 78.09 -14.42
CA GLU A 85 5.71 77.09 -15.09
C GLU A 85 6.49 75.86 -15.57
N GLU A 86 7.72 76.03 -16.05
CA GLU A 86 8.58 74.91 -16.48
C GLU A 86 9.05 74.07 -15.29
N GLN A 87 9.35 74.71 -14.15
CA GLN A 87 9.68 74.00 -12.90
C GLN A 87 8.49 73.16 -12.39
N ARG A 88 7.26 73.67 -12.51
CA ARG A 88 6.05 72.91 -12.16
C ARG A 88 5.81 71.72 -13.09
N LYS A 89 6.05 71.89 -14.40
CA LYS A 89 5.92 70.79 -15.37
C LYS A 89 6.99 69.71 -15.17
N GLN A 90 8.23 70.09 -14.90
CA GLN A 90 9.30 69.14 -14.59
C GLN A 90 9.03 68.39 -13.28
N GLY A 91 8.64 69.09 -12.21
CA GLY A 91 8.29 68.43 -10.95
C GLY A 91 7.07 67.49 -11.07
N ALA A 92 6.09 67.84 -11.90
CA ALA A 92 4.96 66.97 -12.20
C ALA A 92 5.37 65.71 -12.99
N GLN A 93 6.27 65.86 -13.97
CA GLN A 93 6.80 64.73 -14.74
C GLN A 93 7.66 63.79 -13.88
N GLU A 94 8.51 64.35 -13.02
CA GLU A 94 9.31 63.57 -12.08
C GLU A 94 8.43 62.84 -11.05
N ALA A 95 7.43 63.51 -10.49
CA ALA A 95 6.47 62.89 -9.59
C ALA A 95 5.67 61.77 -10.29
N GLN A 96 5.31 61.96 -11.56
CA GLN A 96 4.63 60.94 -12.34
C GLN A 96 5.52 59.73 -12.65
N ALA A 97 6.79 59.95 -13.03
CA ALA A 97 7.75 58.86 -13.24
C ALA A 97 8.03 58.08 -11.94
N GLN A 98 8.10 58.77 -10.79
CA GLN A 98 8.22 58.14 -9.48
C GLN A 98 6.98 57.31 -9.12
N LEU A 99 5.79 57.83 -9.41
CA LEU A 99 4.54 57.11 -9.19
C LEU A 99 4.46 55.85 -10.07
N GLU A 100 4.79 55.94 -11.36
CA GLU A 100 4.82 54.80 -12.27
C GLU A 100 5.80 53.74 -11.78
N THR A 101 7.00 54.15 -11.35
CA THR A 101 7.99 53.24 -10.77
C THR A 101 7.49 52.56 -9.50
N ALA A 102 6.84 53.32 -8.60
CA ALA A 102 6.28 52.78 -7.37
C ALA A 102 5.11 51.81 -7.63
N VAL A 103 4.27 52.11 -8.63
CA VAL A 103 3.16 51.23 -9.04
C VAL A 103 3.68 49.93 -9.65
N GLU A 104 4.68 49.98 -10.52
CA GLU A 104 5.29 48.77 -11.10
C GLU A 104 6.02 47.94 -10.04
N ALA A 105 6.71 48.58 -9.09
CA ALA A 105 7.32 47.89 -7.96
C ALA A 105 6.27 47.19 -7.08
N ALA A 106 5.18 47.88 -6.73
CA ALA A 106 4.09 47.30 -5.95
C ALA A 106 3.37 46.15 -6.69
N ARG A 107 3.21 46.25 -8.02
CA ARG A 107 2.68 45.16 -8.85
C ARG A 107 3.61 43.96 -8.83
N ALA A 108 4.91 44.17 -9.03
CA ALA A 108 5.90 43.09 -9.03
C ALA A 108 5.94 42.37 -7.67
N GLU A 109 5.87 43.11 -6.57
CA GLU A 109 5.79 42.58 -5.21
C GLU A 109 4.51 41.75 -5.01
N ALA A 110 3.34 42.31 -5.35
CA ALA A 110 2.06 41.60 -5.24
C ALA A 110 2.02 40.31 -6.09
N TYR A 111 2.59 40.33 -7.29
CA TYR A 111 2.70 39.12 -8.12
C TYR A 111 3.70 38.10 -7.57
N ALA A 112 4.77 38.54 -6.90
CA ALA A 112 5.71 37.64 -6.25
C ALA A 112 5.09 36.98 -5.02
N GLU A 113 4.40 37.76 -4.19
CA GLU A 113 3.67 37.27 -3.01
C GLU A 113 2.56 36.30 -3.42
N GLY A 114 1.70 36.69 -4.36
CA GLY A 114 0.61 35.84 -4.84
C GLY A 114 1.10 34.53 -5.48
N ARG A 115 2.24 34.54 -6.17
CA ARG A 115 2.86 33.29 -6.65
C ARG A 115 3.37 32.42 -5.50
N SER A 116 4.00 33.01 -4.49
CA SER A 116 4.50 32.25 -3.34
C SER A 116 3.35 31.64 -2.52
N ASP A 117 2.25 32.37 -2.35
CA ASP A 117 1.04 31.88 -1.68
C ASP A 117 0.41 30.73 -2.46
N ALA A 118 0.18 30.90 -3.76
CA ALA A 118 -0.38 29.86 -4.61
C ALA A 118 0.49 28.59 -4.65
N GLU A 119 1.82 28.74 -4.69
CA GLU A 119 2.73 27.59 -4.62
C GLU A 119 2.64 26.86 -3.28
N ARG A 120 2.44 27.60 -2.18
CA ARG A 120 2.31 27.01 -0.84
C ARG A 120 1.00 26.25 -0.71
N GLU A 121 -0.11 26.83 -1.14
CA GLU A 121 -1.44 26.20 -1.14
C GLU A 121 -1.43 24.92 -1.97
N LEU A 122 -0.95 25.00 -3.22
CA LEU A 122 -0.85 23.85 -4.11
C LEU A 122 0.04 22.75 -3.53
N ARG A 123 1.14 23.13 -2.86
CA ARG A 123 2.02 22.15 -2.20
C ARG A 123 1.28 21.42 -1.07
N VAL A 124 0.50 22.14 -0.27
CA VAL A 124 -0.31 21.52 0.80
C VAL A 124 -1.37 20.58 0.23
N GLU A 125 -2.07 20.98 -0.83
CA GLU A 125 -3.05 20.12 -1.51
C GLU A 125 -2.41 18.84 -2.07
N ILE A 126 -1.26 18.97 -2.75
CA ILE A 126 -0.52 17.82 -3.29
C ILE A 126 -0.11 16.86 -2.18
N GLU A 127 0.47 17.36 -1.09
CA GLU A 127 0.89 16.50 0.02
C GLU A 127 -0.31 15.84 0.70
N THR A 128 -1.45 16.54 0.81
CA THR A 128 -2.69 15.98 1.33
C THR A 128 -3.20 14.83 0.44
N HIS A 129 -3.22 15.02 -0.88
CA HIS A 129 -3.63 13.97 -1.82
C HIS A 129 -2.67 12.78 -1.84
N LYS A 130 -1.36 13.01 -1.74
CA LYS A 130 -0.37 11.94 -1.62
C LYS A 130 -0.61 11.11 -0.36
N ALA A 131 -0.83 11.77 0.78
CA ALA A 131 -1.11 11.09 2.04
C ALA A 131 -2.41 10.27 1.98
N ALA A 132 -3.47 10.83 1.39
CA ALA A 132 -4.73 10.12 1.20
C ALA A 132 -4.55 8.89 0.29
N PHE A 133 -3.84 9.05 -0.83
CA PHE A 133 -3.57 7.94 -1.75
C PHE A 133 -2.74 6.83 -1.08
N ALA A 134 -1.70 7.18 -0.33
CA ALA A 134 -0.89 6.21 0.41
C ALA A 134 -1.75 5.41 1.40
N ALA A 135 -2.61 6.09 2.17
CA ALA A 135 -3.52 5.45 3.11
C ALA A 135 -4.53 4.51 2.42
N ASP A 136 -4.97 4.85 1.20
CA ASP A 136 -5.87 3.99 0.43
C ASP A 136 -5.17 2.77 -0.16
N VAL A 137 -3.91 2.90 -0.59
CA VAL A 137 -3.08 1.75 -1.00
C VAL A 137 -2.88 0.79 0.18
N GLU A 138 -2.52 1.29 1.36
CA GLU A 138 -2.38 0.47 2.57
C GLU A 138 -3.70 -0.22 2.97
N ARG A 139 -4.84 0.45 2.75
CA ARG A 139 -6.17 -0.13 3.00
C ARG A 139 -6.47 -1.25 2.00
N LEU A 140 -6.14 -1.05 0.73
CA LEU A 140 -6.31 -2.04 -0.33
C LEU A 140 -5.42 -3.26 -0.08
N GLU A 141 -4.16 -3.07 0.27
CA GLU A 141 -3.23 -4.17 0.56
C GLU A 141 -3.72 -5.03 1.73
N ARG A 142 -4.17 -4.39 2.82
CA ARG A 142 -4.78 -5.10 3.95
C ARG A 142 -6.05 -5.86 3.56
N ALA A 143 -6.92 -5.23 2.77
CA ALA A 143 -8.14 -5.88 2.29
C ALA A 143 -7.83 -7.08 1.37
N TRP A 144 -6.81 -6.95 0.53
CA TRP A 144 -6.35 -8.03 -0.35
C TRP A 144 -5.79 -9.21 0.44
N HIS A 145 -4.94 -8.96 1.44
CA HIS A 145 -4.38 -10.01 2.30
C HIS A 145 -5.49 -10.73 3.08
N ALA A 146 -6.41 -9.96 3.68
CA ALA A 146 -7.56 -10.54 4.38
C ALA A 146 -8.45 -11.38 3.44
N HIS A 147 -8.59 -10.97 2.17
CA HIS A 147 -9.33 -11.74 1.18
C HIS A 147 -8.61 -13.05 0.83
N HIS A 148 -7.29 -13.00 0.64
CA HIS A 148 -6.47 -14.17 0.38
C HIS A 148 -6.56 -15.20 1.52
N GLU A 149 -6.36 -14.77 2.77
CA GLU A 149 -6.48 -15.63 3.95
C GLU A 149 -7.89 -16.24 4.09
N ARG A 150 -8.93 -15.51 3.67
CA ARG A 150 -10.29 -16.04 3.65
C ARG A 150 -10.44 -17.12 2.58
N LEU A 151 -9.93 -16.89 1.36
CA LEU A 151 -9.99 -17.86 0.27
C LEU A 151 -9.20 -19.13 0.62
N GLU A 152 -8.00 -19.00 1.19
CA GLU A 152 -7.21 -20.14 1.64
C GLU A 152 -7.98 -21.01 2.63
N ARG A 153 -8.62 -20.39 3.64
CA ARG A 153 -9.46 -21.13 4.60
C ARG A 153 -10.63 -21.85 3.93
N GLN A 154 -11.30 -21.21 2.97
CA GLN A 154 -12.40 -21.82 2.24
C GLN A 154 -11.93 -23.00 1.36
N LEU A 155 -10.77 -22.87 0.72
CA LEU A 155 -10.19 -23.94 -0.10
C LEU A 155 -9.72 -25.12 0.74
N VAL A 156 -9.12 -24.87 1.91
CA VAL A 156 -8.74 -25.94 2.85
C VAL A 156 -9.97 -26.67 3.36
N ALA A 157 -11.02 -25.95 3.79
CA ALA A 157 -12.27 -26.57 4.20
C ALA A 157 -12.88 -27.44 3.08
N LEU A 158 -12.96 -26.91 1.86
CA LEU A 158 -13.46 -27.67 0.70
C LEU A 158 -12.62 -28.92 0.40
N ALA A 159 -11.30 -28.83 0.54
CA ALA A 159 -10.40 -29.97 0.32
C ALA A 159 -10.59 -31.05 1.40
N VAL A 160 -10.80 -30.66 2.65
CA VAL A 160 -11.12 -31.56 3.77
C VAL A 160 -12.47 -32.23 3.53
N ASP A 161 -13.53 -31.46 3.23
CA ASP A 161 -14.86 -31.99 2.94
C ASP A 161 -14.81 -33.01 1.78
N ALA A 162 -14.01 -32.71 0.74
CA ALA A 162 -13.79 -33.63 -0.38
C ALA A 162 -13.02 -34.91 0.04
N ALA A 163 -12.01 -34.77 0.91
CA ALA A 163 -11.26 -35.90 1.44
C ALA A 163 -12.14 -36.80 2.32
N GLU A 164 -12.98 -36.23 3.17
CA GLU A 164 -13.97 -36.96 3.97
C GLU A 164 -15.00 -37.67 3.10
N ALA A 165 -15.53 -37.00 2.08
CA ALA A 165 -16.47 -37.59 1.14
C ALA A 165 -15.86 -38.77 0.36
N LEU A 166 -14.60 -38.65 -0.06
CA LEU A 166 -13.84 -39.74 -0.69
C LEU A 166 -13.54 -40.87 0.30
N ALA A 167 -13.23 -40.53 1.55
CA ALA A 167 -12.99 -41.47 2.62
C ALA A 167 -14.25 -42.22 3.04
N GLY A 168 -15.44 -41.63 2.95
CA GLY A 168 -16.72 -42.32 3.18
C GLY A 168 -17.21 -43.14 1.98
N GLY A 169 -16.56 -43.00 0.81
CA GLY A 169 -16.91 -43.69 -0.42
C GLY A 169 -16.33 -45.10 -0.53
N PRO A 170 -16.73 -45.86 -1.57
CA PRO A 170 -16.13 -47.15 -1.87
C PRO A 170 -14.64 -46.97 -2.22
N VAL A 171 -13.79 -47.87 -1.71
CA VAL A 171 -12.35 -47.80 -1.92
C VAL A 171 -12.04 -47.99 -3.41
N THR A 172 -11.47 -46.97 -4.04
CA THR A 172 -11.06 -47.02 -5.44
C THR A 172 -9.75 -47.80 -5.59
N GLU A 173 -9.46 -48.30 -6.79
CA GLU A 173 -8.24 -49.07 -7.04
C GLU A 173 -6.97 -48.26 -6.75
N ALA A 174 -6.96 -46.96 -7.07
CA ALA A 174 -5.83 -46.08 -6.77
C ALA A 174 -5.57 -45.95 -5.25
N VAL A 175 -6.63 -45.92 -4.43
CA VAL A 175 -6.52 -45.88 -2.96
C VAL A 175 -6.00 -47.21 -2.44
N ARG A 176 -6.49 -48.32 -2.99
CA ARG A 176 -6.00 -49.67 -2.64
C ARG A 176 -4.51 -49.83 -2.93
N GLU A 177 -4.06 -49.49 -4.13
CA GLU A 177 -2.63 -49.56 -4.46
C GLU A 177 -1.76 -48.68 -3.54
N ALA A 178 -2.27 -47.51 -3.16
CA ALA A 178 -1.57 -46.64 -2.22
C ALA A 178 -1.49 -47.26 -0.82
N ALA A 179 -2.57 -47.89 -0.34
CA ALA A 179 -2.59 -48.63 0.92
C ALA A 179 -1.64 -49.83 0.88
N ASP A 180 -1.60 -50.58 -0.22
CA ASP A 180 -0.71 -51.74 -0.38
C ASP A 180 0.78 -51.32 -0.34
N ARG A 181 1.14 -50.21 -1.02
CA ARG A 181 2.50 -49.65 -0.96
C ARG A 181 2.87 -49.16 0.45
N ALA A 182 1.93 -48.52 1.14
CA ALA A 182 2.15 -48.06 2.51
C ALA A 182 2.32 -49.22 3.49
N LEU A 183 1.55 -50.30 3.32
CA LEU A 183 1.67 -51.54 4.08
C LEU A 183 3.05 -52.18 3.89
N VAL A 184 3.49 -52.36 2.64
CA VAL A 184 4.83 -52.90 2.34
C VAL A 184 5.91 -52.07 3.03
N THR A 185 5.83 -50.74 2.91
CA THR A 185 6.78 -49.81 3.54
C THR A 185 6.79 -49.95 5.06
N ALA A 186 5.62 -50.12 5.69
CA ALA A 186 5.50 -50.30 7.13
C ALA A 186 6.11 -51.63 7.60
N VAL A 187 5.84 -52.72 6.88
CA VAL A 187 6.43 -54.04 7.14
C VAL A 187 7.95 -53.96 7.03
N GLU A 188 8.49 -53.43 5.93
CA GLU A 188 9.93 -53.27 5.73
C GLU A 188 10.59 -52.42 6.82
N ARG A 189 9.93 -51.34 7.26
CA ARG A 189 10.44 -50.44 8.31
C ARG A 189 10.51 -51.12 9.68
N LEU A 190 9.53 -51.97 10.00
CA LEU A 190 9.42 -52.64 11.29
C LEU A 190 10.14 -54.00 11.32
N ALA A 191 10.47 -54.57 10.16
CA ALA A 191 11.15 -55.86 10.03
C ALA A 191 12.63 -55.75 10.45
N ARG A 192 12.88 -55.67 11.77
CA ARG A 192 14.23 -55.68 12.37
C ARG A 192 14.64 -57.04 12.95
N GLY A 193 14.01 -58.12 12.51
CA GLY A 193 14.34 -59.50 12.90
C GLY A 193 13.47 -60.11 13.98
N GLU A 194 12.46 -59.38 14.47
CA GLU A 194 11.45 -59.89 15.41
C GLU A 194 10.14 -60.25 14.69
N GLY A 195 9.27 -61.00 15.38
CA GLY A 195 7.96 -61.38 14.85
C GLY A 195 7.08 -60.15 14.60
N LEU A 196 6.57 -60.04 13.38
CA LEU A 196 5.65 -58.99 12.97
C LEU A 196 4.26 -59.57 12.80
N THR A 197 3.24 -58.82 13.18
CA THR A 197 1.84 -59.20 12.97
C THR A 197 1.15 -58.13 12.13
N VAL A 198 0.54 -58.54 11.02
CA VAL A 198 -0.26 -57.67 10.16
C VAL A 198 -1.73 -58.02 10.33
N ARG A 199 -2.53 -57.05 10.79
CA ARG A 199 -3.99 -57.14 10.89
C ARG A 199 -4.62 -56.31 9.79
N LEU A 200 -5.58 -56.87 9.08
CA LEU A 200 -6.33 -56.17 8.04
C LEU A 200 -7.68 -56.86 7.77
N HIS A 201 -8.58 -56.17 7.07
CA HIS A 201 -9.89 -56.72 6.74
C HIS A 201 -9.78 -58.03 5.92
N PRO A 202 -10.64 -59.05 6.15
CA PRO A 202 -10.53 -60.34 5.47
C PRO A 202 -10.58 -60.26 3.93
N VAL A 203 -11.35 -59.32 3.38
CA VAL A 203 -11.43 -59.10 1.91
C VAL A 203 -10.08 -58.63 1.36
N ASP A 204 -9.40 -57.72 2.06
CA ASP A 204 -8.08 -57.26 1.66
C ASP A 204 -7.02 -58.35 1.82
N CYS A 205 -7.17 -59.24 2.80
CA CYS A 205 -6.24 -60.35 2.99
C CYS A 205 -6.31 -61.35 1.82
N LEU A 206 -7.52 -61.62 1.32
CA LEU A 206 -7.72 -62.43 0.12
C LEU A 206 -7.13 -61.74 -1.10
N ARG A 207 -7.43 -60.45 -1.30
CA ARG A 207 -6.91 -59.64 -2.42
C ARG A 207 -5.38 -59.61 -2.46
N LEU A 208 -4.74 -59.34 -1.32
CA LEU A 208 -3.27 -59.31 -1.20
C LEU A 208 -2.64 -60.68 -1.46
N ARG A 209 -3.33 -61.77 -1.11
CA ARG A 209 -2.89 -63.13 -1.42
C ARG A 209 -3.00 -63.42 -2.90
N GLU A 210 -4.12 -63.06 -3.54
CA GLU A 210 -4.31 -63.20 -4.99
C GLU A 210 -3.29 -62.37 -5.79
N ALA A 211 -2.89 -61.21 -5.28
CA ALA A 211 -1.84 -60.37 -5.84
C ALA A 211 -0.41 -60.91 -5.59
N GLY A 212 -0.25 -61.98 -4.79
CA GLY A 212 1.05 -62.55 -4.42
C GLY A 212 1.87 -61.72 -3.44
N LEU A 213 1.31 -60.62 -2.89
CA LEU A 213 2.00 -59.75 -1.92
C LEU A 213 2.23 -60.46 -0.58
N VAL A 214 1.24 -61.24 -0.13
CA VAL A 214 1.34 -62.04 1.11
C VAL A 214 2.51 -63.03 1.01
N ASP A 215 2.60 -63.77 -0.09
CA ASP A 215 3.63 -64.78 -0.28
C ASP A 215 5.02 -64.14 -0.43
N GLY A 216 5.12 -63.02 -1.17
CA GLY A 216 6.35 -62.26 -1.33
C GLY A 216 6.91 -61.74 0.00
N LEU A 217 6.06 -61.10 0.80
CA LEU A 217 6.46 -60.54 2.10
C LEU A 217 6.74 -61.63 3.14
N THR A 218 5.99 -62.73 3.15
CA THR A 218 6.25 -63.86 4.07
C THR A 218 7.55 -64.58 3.71
N THR A 219 7.90 -64.64 2.42
CA THR A 219 9.20 -65.17 1.98
C THR A 219 10.36 -64.27 2.42
N ALA A 220 10.21 -62.95 2.30
CA ALA A 220 11.22 -61.98 2.74
C ALA A 220 11.34 -61.91 4.27
N HIS A 221 10.22 -62.10 4.98
CA HIS A 221 10.11 -62.01 6.43
C HIS A 221 9.39 -63.24 7.00
N PRO A 222 10.12 -64.35 7.26
CA PRO A 222 9.51 -65.62 7.69
C PRO A 222 8.78 -65.57 9.04
N ALA A 223 9.05 -64.55 9.86
CA ALA A 223 8.41 -64.34 11.15
C ALA A 223 7.16 -63.44 11.07
N LEU A 224 6.67 -63.14 9.85
CA LEU A 224 5.47 -62.34 9.60
C LEU A 224 4.21 -63.19 9.74
N ALA A 225 3.30 -62.78 10.62
CA ALA A 225 1.98 -63.37 10.80
C ALA A 225 0.90 -62.47 10.19
N TRP A 226 0.00 -63.06 9.41
CA TRP A 226 -1.15 -62.36 8.82
C TRP A 226 -2.42 -62.75 9.56
N ILE A 227 -3.11 -61.78 10.16
CA ILE A 227 -4.32 -61.97 10.96
C ILE A 227 -5.47 -61.23 10.29
N PRO A 228 -6.45 -61.94 9.69
CA PRO A 228 -7.69 -61.31 9.25
C PRO A 228 -8.46 -60.74 10.45
N ASP A 229 -8.92 -59.51 10.32
CA ASP A 229 -9.62 -58.78 11.38
C ASP A 229 -10.85 -58.08 10.80
N ASP A 230 -12.05 -58.55 11.16
CA ASP A 230 -13.33 -58.03 10.67
C ASP A 230 -13.77 -56.74 11.36
N THR A 231 -13.05 -56.30 12.39
CA THR A 231 -13.30 -55.02 13.05
C THR A 231 -12.69 -53.83 12.29
N LEU A 232 -11.78 -54.09 11.35
CA LEU A 232 -11.16 -53.09 10.49
C LEU A 232 -12.00 -52.85 9.22
N ALA A 233 -12.09 -51.61 8.77
CA ALA A 233 -12.72 -51.30 7.49
C ALA A 233 -11.84 -51.76 6.30
N GLU A 234 -12.44 -51.97 5.13
CA GLU A 234 -11.69 -52.24 3.91
C GLU A 234 -10.67 -51.12 3.63
N GLY A 235 -9.41 -51.50 3.38
CA GLY A 235 -8.28 -50.61 3.19
C GLY A 235 -7.56 -50.17 4.46
N ASP A 236 -8.10 -50.48 5.65
CA ASP A 236 -7.42 -50.22 6.92
C ASP A 236 -6.53 -51.41 7.31
N TRP A 237 -5.38 -51.11 7.92
CA TRP A 237 -4.44 -52.12 8.37
C TRP A 237 -3.62 -51.67 9.57
N ILE A 238 -3.12 -52.64 10.33
CA ILE A 238 -2.24 -52.46 11.49
C ILE A 238 -1.06 -53.42 11.35
N VAL A 239 0.16 -52.93 11.51
CA VAL A 239 1.39 -53.71 11.60
C VAL A 239 1.96 -53.54 13.00
N ASP A 240 1.98 -54.61 13.78
CA ASP A 240 2.49 -54.66 15.13
C ASP A 240 3.86 -55.37 15.16
N SER A 241 4.81 -54.81 15.90
CA SER A 241 6.04 -55.45 16.37
C SER A 241 6.11 -55.39 17.90
N ALA A 242 7.09 -56.05 18.53
CA ALA A 242 7.24 -56.00 19.99
C ALA A 242 7.59 -54.58 20.50
N GLU A 243 8.25 -53.76 19.66
CA GLU A 243 8.71 -52.42 20.03
C GLU A 243 7.79 -51.30 19.54
N ALA A 244 7.04 -51.50 18.45
CA ALA A 244 6.26 -50.44 17.82
C ALA A 244 5.08 -50.98 17.02
N ALA A 245 4.04 -50.16 16.89
CA ALA A 245 2.91 -50.39 16.00
C ALA A 245 2.82 -49.28 14.96
N VAL A 246 2.52 -49.65 13.73
CA VAL A 246 2.20 -48.72 12.64
C VAL A 246 0.82 -49.09 12.14
N ARG A 247 -0.09 -48.13 12.15
CA ARG A 247 -1.45 -48.34 11.71
C ARG A 247 -1.85 -47.30 10.68
N GLN A 248 -2.60 -47.75 9.71
CA GLN A 248 -3.30 -46.93 8.74
C GLN A 248 -4.78 -47.18 8.95
N VAL A 249 -5.38 -46.34 9.79
CA VAL A 249 -6.82 -46.31 10.04
C VAL A 249 -7.32 -45.01 9.47
N ARG A 250 -8.28 -45.08 8.55
CA ARG A 250 -8.77 -43.91 7.79
C ARG A 250 -9.24 -42.78 8.70
N GLU A 251 -10.01 -43.11 9.73
CA GLU A 251 -10.51 -42.14 10.72
C GLU A 251 -9.34 -41.43 11.42
N GLU A 252 -8.31 -42.16 11.87
CA GLU A 252 -7.16 -41.57 12.53
C GLU A 252 -6.31 -40.69 11.61
N LEU A 253 -6.24 -41.02 10.32
CA LEU A 253 -5.57 -40.19 9.33
C LEU A 253 -6.32 -38.88 9.08
N LEU A 254 -7.65 -38.93 9.03
CA LEU A 254 -8.48 -37.72 8.93
C LEU A 254 -8.34 -36.86 10.19
N ASP A 255 -8.39 -37.47 11.37
CA ASP A 255 -8.18 -36.77 12.65
C ASP A 255 -6.79 -36.14 12.73
N SER A 256 -5.76 -36.86 12.29
CA SER A 256 -4.38 -36.33 12.23
C SER A 256 -4.26 -35.18 11.22
N LEU A 257 -4.98 -35.26 10.10
CA LEU A 257 -5.02 -34.22 9.08
C LEU A 257 -5.76 -32.98 9.62
N HIS A 258 -6.88 -33.14 10.32
CA HIS A 258 -7.58 -32.07 11.03
C HIS A 258 -6.68 -31.40 12.06
N ALA A 259 -6.08 -32.18 12.97
CA ALA A 259 -5.18 -31.66 13.98
C ALA A 259 -4.02 -30.88 13.36
N ARG A 260 -3.45 -31.37 12.26
CA ARG A 260 -2.34 -30.71 11.57
C ARG A 260 -2.79 -29.44 10.84
N LEU A 261 -3.97 -29.42 10.23
CA LEU A 261 -4.53 -28.24 9.59
C LEU A 261 -4.92 -27.17 10.63
N ASP A 262 -5.46 -27.57 11.78
CA ASP A 262 -5.77 -26.67 12.89
C ASP A 262 -4.50 -26.09 13.53
N LEU A 263 -3.43 -26.88 13.63
CA LEU A 263 -2.12 -26.37 14.08
C LEU A 263 -1.51 -25.40 13.07
N LEU A 264 -1.60 -25.69 11.77
CA LEU A 264 -1.18 -24.75 10.72
C LEU A 264 -2.03 -23.47 10.80
N ARG A 265 -3.34 -23.59 11.05
CA ARG A 265 -4.22 -22.46 11.25
C ARG A 265 -3.81 -21.61 12.45
N ALA A 266 -3.48 -22.21 13.60
CA ALA A 266 -3.00 -21.48 14.77
C ALA A 266 -1.68 -20.75 14.52
N VAL A 267 -0.80 -21.31 13.68
CA VAL A 267 0.46 -20.68 13.27
C VAL A 267 0.24 -19.52 12.30
N TYR A 268 -0.77 -19.60 11.42
CA TYR A 268 -1.14 -18.53 10.49
C TYR A 268 -1.97 -17.42 11.15
N GLU A 269 -2.81 -17.74 12.13
CA GLU A 269 -3.64 -16.78 12.89
C GLU A 269 -2.85 -16.09 14.03
N ALA A 270 -1.64 -16.56 14.35
CA ALA A 270 -0.75 -15.82 15.23
C ALA A 270 -0.45 -14.45 14.59
N PRO A 271 -0.67 -13.32 15.30
CA PRO A 271 -0.43 -12.00 14.73
C PRO A 271 1.03 -11.94 14.29
N ARG A 272 1.25 -11.88 12.98
CA ARG A 272 2.55 -11.51 12.44
C ARG A 272 2.83 -10.13 13.00
N SER A 273 3.77 -10.07 13.92
CA SER A 273 4.30 -8.83 14.46
C SER A 273 4.83 -8.04 13.28
N ASP A 274 4.01 -7.14 12.74
CA ASP A 274 4.38 -6.11 11.77
C ASP A 274 5.36 -5.15 12.46
N SER A 275 6.63 -5.55 12.49
CA SER A 275 7.74 -4.62 12.55
C SER A 275 8.41 -4.68 11.18
N PRO A 276 8.25 -3.64 10.34
CA PRO A 276 9.05 -3.56 9.13
C PRO A 276 10.53 -3.52 9.53
N PRO A 277 11.44 -4.22 8.83
CA PRO A 277 12.86 -4.04 9.04
C PRO A 277 13.18 -2.56 8.76
N GLY A 278 13.64 -1.87 9.81
CA GLY A 278 13.97 -0.45 9.75
C GLY A 278 14.85 -0.17 8.54
N LEU A 279 14.35 0.71 7.66
CA LEU A 279 15.17 1.37 6.65
C LEU A 279 16.42 1.92 7.33
N PRO A 280 17.64 1.62 6.83
CA PRO A 280 18.85 2.24 7.36
C PRO A 280 18.71 3.77 7.22
N PRO A 281 19.20 4.55 8.21
CA PRO A 281 19.09 6.00 8.17
C PRO A 281 19.72 6.54 6.89
N ALA A 282 18.99 7.45 6.24
CA ALA A 282 19.43 8.14 5.02
C ALA A 282 20.82 8.73 5.24
N VAL A 283 21.77 8.31 4.41
CA VAL A 283 23.11 8.89 4.34
C VAL A 283 22.96 10.35 3.93
N GLU A 284 23.40 11.25 4.81
CA GLU A 284 23.42 12.70 4.54
C GLU A 284 24.20 12.99 3.25
N PRO A 285 23.73 13.91 2.40
CA PRO A 285 24.45 14.28 1.19
C PRO A 285 25.74 15.01 1.56
N THR A 286 26.88 14.32 1.37
CA THR A 286 28.22 14.93 1.43
C THR A 286 28.29 16.11 0.47
N SER A 287 28.32 17.31 1.07
CA SER A 287 28.59 18.59 0.42
C SER A 287 29.94 18.55 -0.32
N LEU A 288 29.88 18.34 -1.64
CA LEU A 288 31.01 18.57 -2.55
C LEU A 288 31.01 20.04 -2.98
N ALA A 289 31.72 20.88 -2.24
CA ALA A 289 32.10 22.21 -2.68
C ALA A 289 33.25 22.10 -3.72
N PRO A 290 33.21 22.84 -4.84
CA PRO A 290 34.30 22.85 -5.81
C PRO A 290 35.46 23.73 -5.30
N LYS A 291 36.65 23.14 -5.16
CA LYS A 291 37.90 23.91 -5.05
C LYS A 291 38.16 24.62 -6.39
N ARG A 292 38.06 25.94 -6.39
CA ARG A 292 38.70 26.79 -7.41
C ARG A 292 40.18 26.86 -7.09
N ASP A 293 40.99 26.17 -7.87
CA ASP A 293 42.42 26.46 -7.92
C ASP A 293 42.62 27.73 -8.76
N VAL A 294 43.19 28.75 -8.10
CA VAL A 294 43.79 29.92 -8.73
C VAL A 294 45.29 29.72 -8.63
N SER A 295 45.95 29.51 -9.77
CA SER A 295 47.32 29.92 -10.08
C SER A 295 47.49 29.88 -11.59
#